data_AF-A0A353VI54-F1
#
_entry.id   AF-A0A353VI54-F1
#
_cell.length_a   1.000
_cell.length_b   1.000
_cell.length_c   1.000
_cell.angle_alpha   90.00
_cell.angle_beta   90.00
_cell.angle_gamma   90.00
#
_symmetry.space_group_name_H-M   'P 1'
#
loop_
_entity.id
_entity.type
_entity.pdbx_description
1 polymer ?
#
loop_
_entity_poly.entity_id
_entity_poly.type
_entity_poly.pdbx_seq_one_letter_code
_entity_poly.pdbx_strand_id
1 'polypeptide(L)' 'MTSLDALRNRLIDQILLTKNEKLLNAISDIFQSTNNEDKVELNSYQIEMIEMGLEDLKNGNTISQNELDRQDAKWMGEQ' A
#
# COMPACT_ATOMS: atom_id res chain seq x y z
N MET A 1 -12.39 15.06 15.80
CA MET A 1 -13.22 14.05 15.11
C MET A 1 -14.26 14.79 14.32
N THR A 2 -14.13 14.77 13.00
CA THR A 2 -15.11 15.38 12.10
C THR A 2 -16.39 14.54 12.07
N SER A 3 -17.50 15.11 11.59
CA SER A 3 -18.74 14.36 11.35
C SER A 3 -18.52 13.17 10.39
N LEU A 4 -17.53 13.28 9.51
CA LEU A 4 -17.13 12.25 8.57
C LEU A 4 -16.43 11.07 9.27
N ASP A 5 -15.54 11.34 10.23
CA ASP A 5 -14.85 10.28 11.00
C ASP A 5 -15.85 9.46 11.82
N ALA A 6 -16.83 10.14 12.44
CA ALA A 6 -17.89 9.48 13.19
C ALA A 6 -18.78 8.59 12.30
N LEU A 7 -19.05 9.04 11.07
CA LEU A 7 -19.81 8.26 10.09
C LEU A 7 -19.05 7.00 9.65
N ARG A 8 -17.75 7.11 9.37
CA ARG A 8 -16.91 5.96 8.98
C ARG A 8 -16.86 4.90 10.08
N ASN A 9 -16.58 5.31 11.31
CA ASN A 9 -16.49 4.38 12.44
C ASN A 9 -17.81 3.62 12.65
N ARG A 10 -18.95 4.32 12.58
CA ARG A 10 -20.27 3.70 12.69
C ARG A 10 -20.55 2.66 11.59
N LEU A 11 -20.11 2.93 10.36
CA LEU A 11 -20.27 1.98 9.25
C LEU A 11 -19.39 0.73 9.44
N ILE A 12 -18.15 0.91 9.93
CA ILE A 12 -17.24 -0.21 10.26
C ILE A 12 -17.87 -1.10 11.34
N ASP A 13 -18.41 -0.51 12.41
CA ASP A 13 -19.06 -1.27 13.48
C ASP A 13 -20.27 -2.07 12.95
N GLN A 14 -21.08 -1.48 12.07
CA GLN A 14 -22.23 -2.16 11.47
C GLN A 14 -21.83 -3.33 10.55
N ILE A 15 -20.71 -3.18 9.82
CA ILE A 15 -20.15 -4.24 8.96
C ILE A 15 -19.59 -5.38 9.82
N LEU A 16 -18.94 -5.08 10.94
CA LEU A 16 -18.41 -6.09 11.87
C LEU A 16 -19.50 -6.88 12.59
N LEU A 17 -20.66 -6.27 12.84
CA LEU A 17 -21.78 -6.91 13.54
C LEU A 17 -22.68 -7.74 12.64
N THR A 18 -22.68 -7.52 11.32
CA THR A 18 -23.56 -8.25 10.42
C THR A 18 -23.01 -9.63 10.09
N LYS A 19 -23.90 -10.64 10.11
CA LYS A 19 -23.62 -12.00 9.62
C LYS A 19 -24.35 -12.30 8.31
N ASN A 20 -25.01 -11.30 7.72
CA ASN A 20 -25.80 -11.46 6.52
C ASN A 20 -24.92 -11.35 5.28
N GLU A 21 -24.60 -12.50 4.69
CA GLU A 21 -23.79 -12.61 3.48
C GLU A 21 -24.33 -11.79 2.30
N LYS A 22 -25.66 -11.77 2.09
CA LYS A 22 -26.26 -11.02 0.99
C LYS A 22 -26.06 -9.52 1.14
N LEU A 23 -26.09 -9.02 2.37
CA LEU A 23 -25.84 -7.62 2.67
C LEU A 23 -24.37 -7.25 2.46
N LEU A 24 -23.45 -8.11 2.90
CA LEU A 24 -22.01 -7.90 2.70
C LEU A 24 -21.63 -7.92 1.22
N ASN A 25 -22.22 -8.82 0.44
CA ASN A 25 -22.00 -8.87 -1.02
C ASN A 25 -22.53 -7.60 -1.70
N ALA A 26 -23.74 -7.15 -1.37
CA ALA A 26 -24.27 -5.92 -1.94
C ALA A 26 -23.42 -4.68 -1.58
N ILE A 27 -22.89 -4.62 -0.35
CA ILE A 27 -21.97 -3.56 0.07
C ILE A 27 -20.66 -3.63 -0.74
N SER A 28 -20.10 -4.82 -0.93
CA SER A 28 -18.90 -5.03 -1.76
C SER A 28 -19.12 -4.59 -3.21
N ASP A 29 -20.25 -4.95 -3.81
CA ASP A 29 -20.60 -4.58 -5.19
C ASP A 29 -20.77 -3.06 -5.33
N ILE A 30 -21.34 -2.40 -4.32
CA ILE A 30 -21.43 -0.93 -4.27
C ILE A 30 -20.03 -0.33 -4.24
N PHE A 31 -19.13 -0.80 -3.36
CA PHE A 31 -17.76 -0.28 -3.32
C PHE A 31 -16.99 -0.49 -4.63
N GLN A 32 -17.16 -1.66 -5.26
CA GLN A 32 -16.54 -1.97 -6.54
C GLN A 32 -17.09 -1.11 -7.68
N SER A 33 -18.39 -0.81 -7.69
CA SER A 33 -19.01 0.05 -8.71
C SER A 33 -18.75 1.55 -8.49
N THR A 34 -18.45 1.96 -7.26
CA THR A 34 -18.03 3.34 -6.94
C THR A 34 -16.53 3.58 -7.03
N ASN A 35 -15.72 2.52 -7.01
CA ASN A 35 -14.30 2.59 -7.32
C ASN A 35 -14.11 2.79 -8.83
N ASN A 36 -14.28 4.03 -9.30
CA ASN A 36 -13.40 4.51 -10.36
C ASN A 36 -12.00 4.40 -9.77
N GLU A 37 -11.26 3.37 -10.23
CA GLU A 37 -9.85 3.09 -9.95
C GLU A 37 -9.25 4.09 -8.95
N ASP A 38 -9.17 3.72 -7.67
CA ASP A 38 -8.21 4.34 -6.76
C ASP A 38 -6.82 4.02 -7.35
N LYS A 39 -6.45 4.73 -8.42
CA LYS A 39 -5.08 4.80 -8.89
C LYS A 39 -4.34 5.36 -7.71
N VAL A 40 -3.49 4.53 -7.13
CA VAL A 40 -2.50 4.98 -6.17
C VAL A 40 -1.67 6.03 -6.89
N GLU A 41 -2.01 7.30 -6.68
CA GLU A 41 -1.24 8.41 -7.19
C GLU A 41 0.04 8.49 -6.36
N LEU A 42 1.14 8.16 -7.02
CA LEU A 42 2.46 8.34 -6.43
C LEU A 42 2.71 9.82 -6.24
N ASN A 43 3.17 10.21 -5.05
CA ASN A 43 3.62 11.58 -4.85
C ASN A 43 4.95 11.83 -5.58
N SER A 44 5.32 13.10 -5.76
CA SER A 44 6.53 13.48 -6.50
C SER A 44 7.81 12.83 -5.96
N TYR A 45 7.91 12.65 -4.64
CA TYR A 45 9.06 12.01 -4.00
C TYR A 45 9.15 10.50 -4.32
N GLN A 46 8.02 9.81 -4.37
CA GLN A 46 7.98 8.39 -4.75
C GLN A 46 8.32 8.19 -6.23
N ILE A 47 7.90 9.11 -7.10
CA ILE A 47 8.26 9.12 -8.53
C ILE A 47 9.77 9.33 -8.67
N GLU A 48 10.32 10.32 -7.98
CA GLU A 48 11.76 10.63 -7.98
C GLU A 48 12.59 9.43 -7.51
N MET A 49 12.15 8.72 -6.47
CA MET A 49 12.83 7.51 -5.99
C MET A 49 12.91 6.40 -7.05
N ILE A 50 11.85 6.23 -7.82
CA ILE A 50 11.81 5.26 -8.92
C ILE A 50 12.76 5.71 -10.04
N GLU A 51 12.75 6.99 -10.40
CA GLU A 51 13.61 7.56 -11.44
C GLU A 51 15.10 7.41 -11.10
N MET A 52 15.49 7.68 -9.86
CA MET A 52 16.86 7.47 -9.38
C MET A 52 17.29 6.01 -9.52
N GLY A 53 16.43 5.05 -9.13
CA GLY A 53 16.74 3.63 -9.29
C GLY A 53 16.87 3.20 -10.76
N LEU A 54 16.06 3.77 -11.66
CA LEU A 54 16.18 3.54 -13.10
C LEU A 54 17.47 4.13 -13.68
N GLU A 55 17.92 5.26 -13.17
CA GLU A 55 19.20 5.86 -13.55
C GLU A 55 20.39 5.02 -13.05
N ASP A 56 20.35 4.53 -11.81
CA ASP A 56 21.37 3.63 -11.27
C ASP A 56 21.46 2.31 -12.06
N LEU A 57 20.32 1.77 -12.49
CA LEU A 57 20.28 0.62 -13.39
C LEU A 57 20.95 0.91 -14.74
N LYS A 58 20.69 2.08 -15.35
CA LYS A 58 21.32 2.48 -16.62
C LYS A 58 22.83 2.69 -16.48
N ASN A 59 23.25 3.28 -15.36
CA ASN A 59 24.64 3.60 -15.08
C ASN A 59 25.45 2.39 -14.57
N GLY A 60 24.79 1.26 -14.32
CA GLY A 60 25.43 0.05 -13.80
C GLY A 60 25.79 0.14 -12.32
N ASN A 61 25.22 1.09 -11.58
CA ASN A 61 25.35 1.27 -10.12
C ASN A 61 24.52 0.22 -9.37
N THR A 62 24.66 -1.04 -9.74
CA THR A 62 23.92 -2.15 -9.14
C THR A 62 24.86 -2.99 -8.30
N ILE A 63 24.33 -3.55 -7.21
CA ILE A 63 25.02 -4.54 -6.41
C ILE A 63 24.37 -5.91 -6.62
N SER A 64 25.17 -6.97 -6.55
CA SER A 64 24.62 -8.33 -6.59
C SER A 64 23.82 -8.62 -5.31
N GLN A 65 22.78 -9.45 -5.41
CA GLN A 65 21.98 -9.86 -4.25
C GLN A 65 22.84 -10.40 -3.09
N ASN A 66 23.85 -11.23 -3.38
CA ASN A 66 24.77 -11.76 -2.37
C ASN A 66 25.57 -10.69 -1.62
N GLU A 67 25.83 -9.55 -2.26
CA GLU A 67 26.54 -8.42 -1.63
C GLU A 67 25.58 -7.59 -0.77
N LEU A 68 24.33 -7.42 -1.23
CA LEU A 68 23.27 -6.80 -0.45
C LEU A 68 23.00 -7.62 0.83
N ASP A 69 22.84 -8.93 0.72
CA ASP A 69 22.60 -9.83 1.86
C ASP A 69 23.72 -9.76 2.91
N ARG A 70 24.98 -9.59 2.47
CA ARG A 70 26.13 -9.41 3.38
C ARG A 70 26.10 -8.06 4.09
N GLN A 71 25.67 -7.01 3.41
CA GLN A 71 25.55 -5.68 4.01
C GLN A 71 24.40 -5.66 5.02
N ASP A 72 23.28 -6.30 4.70
CA ASP A 72 22.13 -6.45 5.60
C ASP A 72 22.52 -7.25 6.84
N ALA A 73 23.21 -8.38 6.71
CA ALA A 73 23.69 -9.17 7.85
C ALA A 73 24.63 -8.34 8.76
N LYS A 74 25.56 -7.58 8.16
CA LYS A 74 26.44 -6.67 8.90
C LYS A 74 25.67 -5.56 9.61
N TRP A 75 24.66 -5.00 8.97
CA TRP A 75 23.82 -3.95 9.54
C TRP A 75 22.96 -4.46 10.71
N MET A 76 22.44 -5.68 10.58
CA MET A 76 21.68 -6.38 11.62
C MET A 76 22.56 -6.91 12.76
N GLY A 77 23.88 -6.79 12.66
CA GLY A 77 24.84 -7.24 13.68
C GLY A 77 25.03 -8.76 13.72
N GLU A 78 24.55 -9.47 12.69
CA GLU A 78 24.76 -10.90 12.52
C GLU A 78 26.16 -11.11 11.89
N GLN A 79 27.15 -11.38 12.73
CA GLN A 79 28.51 -11.79 12.35
C GLN A 79 28.57 -13.29 12.11
#